data_AF-A0A954F973-F1
#
_entry.id   AF-A0A954F973-F1
#
_cell.length_a   1.000
_cell.length_b   1.000
_cell.length_c   1.000
_cell.angle_alpha   90.00
_cell.angle_beta   90.00
_cell.angle_gamma   90.00
#
_symmetry.space_group_name_H-M   'P 1'
#
loop_
_entity.id
_entity.type
_entity.pdbx_description
1 polymer ?
#
loop_
_entity_poly.entity_id
_entity_poly.type
_entity_poly.pdbx_seq_one_letter_code
_entity_poly.pdbx_strand_id
1 'polypeptide(L)'
;GLSGFTAEQPSGFEGPPLLEIGSIQVGVDLLSTLTDTVKVKDISLDGLHLRLVQNGKESNFMQVYENLRKLSSGGDAAGDSPSETQGAGKNLELGMVHVSGVGATFDLTGIPGIGKSFSYELPAFELDLSPQANENRIQTVEQATARVVERLIEATVAHAKSEVSPELALLIGGDVSGLQERVRSEVEKLKGQAEAKVQALKDQAEG
;
A
#
# COMPACT_ATOMS: atom_id res chain seq x y z
N GLY A 1 -8.62 -18.08 10.32
CA GLY A 1 -8.55 -17.33 9.07
C GLY A 1 -9.80 -16.49 8.92
N LEU A 2 -9.75 -15.49 8.06
CA LEU A 2 -10.86 -14.65 7.63
C LEU A 2 -11.00 -14.77 6.10
N SER A 3 -12.13 -14.42 5.51
CA SER A 3 -12.41 -14.68 4.09
C SER A 3 -13.39 -13.69 3.48
N GLY A 4 -13.27 -13.46 2.16
CA GLY A 4 -14.21 -12.62 1.40
C GLY A 4 -14.04 -11.13 1.68
N PHE A 5 -12.80 -10.63 1.64
CA PHE A 5 -12.55 -9.19 1.75
C PHE A 5 -12.66 -8.52 0.39
N THR A 6 -13.33 -7.38 0.33
CA THR A 6 -13.32 -6.48 -0.83
C THR A 6 -12.91 -5.07 -0.39
N ALA A 7 -12.23 -4.36 -1.29
CA ALA A 7 -12.13 -2.91 -1.24
C ALA A 7 -12.80 -2.36 -2.51
N GLU A 8 -13.80 -1.51 -2.32
CA GLU A 8 -14.56 -0.94 -3.43
C GLU A 8 -13.74 0.08 -4.24
N GLN A 9 -14.23 0.41 -5.44
CA GLN A 9 -13.63 1.45 -6.27
C GLN A 9 -13.70 2.82 -5.57
N PRO A 10 -12.66 3.66 -5.69
CA PRO A 10 -12.71 5.02 -5.16
C PRO A 10 -13.68 5.90 -5.98
N SER A 11 -14.15 6.99 -5.37
CA SER A 11 -15.13 7.89 -5.98
C SER A 11 -14.69 8.42 -7.34
N GLY A 12 -15.51 8.21 -8.38
CA GLY A 12 -15.20 8.55 -9.77
C GLY A 12 -14.89 7.35 -10.67
N PHE A 13 -14.78 6.15 -10.09
CA PHE A 13 -14.60 4.90 -10.81
C PHE A 13 -15.78 3.96 -10.53
N GLU A 14 -16.28 3.30 -11.57
CA GLU A 14 -17.39 2.35 -11.51
C GLU A 14 -16.89 0.94 -11.88
N GLY A 15 -17.64 -0.09 -11.50
CA GLY A 15 -17.36 -1.49 -11.83
C GLY A 15 -17.14 -2.37 -10.60
N PRO A 16 -16.57 -3.58 -10.77
CA PRO A 16 -16.28 -4.49 -9.67
C PRO A 16 -15.20 -3.94 -8.72
N PRO A 17 -15.04 -4.52 -7.52
CA PRO A 17 -14.09 -4.07 -6.51
C PRO A 17 -12.66 -3.84 -7.04
N LEU A 18 -11.98 -2.86 -6.44
CA LEU A 18 -10.57 -2.55 -6.67
C LEU A 18 -9.68 -3.70 -6.20
N LEU A 19 -10.00 -4.29 -5.05
CA LEU A 19 -9.23 -5.35 -4.44
C LEU A 19 -10.18 -6.42 -3.92
N GLU A 20 -9.89 -7.68 -4.20
CA GLU A 20 -10.56 -8.84 -3.60
C GLU A 20 -9.49 -9.73 -2.94
N ILE A 21 -9.79 -10.30 -1.78
CA ILE A 21 -8.96 -11.32 -1.12
C ILE A 21 -9.85 -12.46 -0.66
N GLY A 22 -9.68 -13.62 -1.28
CA GLY A 22 -10.43 -14.84 -1.00
C GLY A 22 -10.29 -15.29 0.45
N SER A 23 -9.05 -15.47 0.94
CA SER A 23 -8.79 -15.80 2.34
C SER A 23 -7.51 -15.18 2.91
N ILE A 24 -7.52 -14.95 4.23
CA ILE A 24 -6.41 -14.43 5.03
C ILE A 24 -6.16 -15.36 6.22
N GLN A 25 -4.92 -15.78 6.39
CA GLN A 25 -4.44 -16.57 7.53
C GLN A 25 -3.28 -15.82 8.20
N VAL A 26 -3.21 -15.85 9.53
CA VAL A 26 -2.25 -15.06 10.31
C VAL A 26 -1.66 -15.94 11.42
N GLY A 27 -0.34 -16.13 11.38
CA GLY A 27 0.44 -16.80 12.41
C GLY A 27 0.91 -15.80 13.46
N VAL A 28 0.29 -15.81 14.64
CA VAL A 28 0.60 -14.91 15.76
C VAL A 28 1.42 -15.63 16.82
N ASP A 29 2.43 -14.96 17.39
CA ASP A 29 3.10 -15.45 18.60
C ASP A 29 2.19 -15.25 19.83
N LEU A 30 1.65 -16.34 20.37
CA LEU A 30 0.74 -16.33 21.52
C LEU A 30 1.32 -15.72 22.80
N LEU A 31 2.64 -15.70 22.97
CA LEU A 31 3.26 -15.03 24.14
C LEU A 31 3.33 -13.51 23.93
N SER A 32 3.45 -13.06 22.68
CA SER A 32 3.50 -11.63 22.35
C SER A 32 2.18 -10.90 22.61
N THR A 33 1.02 -11.58 22.52
CA THR A 33 -0.30 -10.98 22.76
C THR A 33 -0.50 -10.50 24.21
N LEU A 34 0.29 -11.05 25.14
CA LEU A 34 0.34 -10.62 26.55
C LEU A 34 1.16 -9.33 26.75
N THR A 35 1.83 -8.84 25.71
CA THR A 35 2.66 -7.61 25.73
C THR A 35 2.03 -6.49 24.89
N ASP A 36 2.65 -5.32 24.88
CA ASP A 36 2.21 -4.17 24.08
C ASP A 36 2.52 -4.29 22.58
N THR A 37 3.31 -5.30 22.19
CA THR A 37 3.68 -5.58 20.79
C THR A 37 3.32 -7.02 20.41
N VAL A 38 2.36 -7.17 19.52
CA VAL A 38 1.99 -8.47 18.93
C VAL A 38 2.94 -8.78 17.77
N LYS A 39 3.51 -9.97 17.78
CA LYS A 39 4.38 -10.47 16.71
C LYS A 39 3.56 -11.35 15.76
N VAL A 40 3.43 -10.89 14.53
CA VAL A 40 2.83 -11.63 13.42
C VAL A 40 3.97 -12.21 12.60
N LYS A 41 4.19 -13.53 12.71
CA LYS A 41 5.31 -14.22 12.07
C LYS A 41 5.06 -14.37 10.57
N ASP A 42 3.88 -14.85 10.23
CA ASP A 42 3.50 -15.25 8.89
C ASP A 42 2.09 -14.76 8.58
N ILE A 43 1.87 -14.23 7.39
CA ILE A 43 0.56 -13.92 6.82
C ILE A 43 0.44 -14.71 5.52
N SER A 44 -0.68 -15.40 5.31
CA SER A 44 -0.97 -16.05 4.03
C SER A 44 -2.22 -15.44 3.43
N LEU A 45 -2.12 -14.99 2.18
CA LEU A 45 -3.19 -14.40 1.39
C LEU A 45 -3.43 -15.29 0.18
N ASP A 46 -4.68 -15.70 -0.03
CA ASP A 46 -5.06 -16.55 -1.17
C ASP A 46 -6.27 -15.97 -1.91
N GLY A 47 -6.24 -16.02 -3.24
CA GLY A 47 -7.27 -15.44 -4.09
C GLY A 47 -7.22 -13.90 -4.07
N LEU A 48 -6.02 -13.33 -4.26
CA LEU A 48 -5.81 -11.88 -4.35
C LEU A 48 -6.14 -11.40 -5.77
N HIS A 49 -7.14 -10.54 -5.95
CA HIS A 49 -7.43 -9.94 -7.26
C HIS A 49 -7.38 -8.41 -7.23
N LEU A 50 -6.51 -7.80 -8.03
CA LEU A 50 -6.39 -6.34 -8.16
C LEU A 50 -7.03 -5.85 -9.47
N ARG A 51 -7.88 -4.83 -9.41
CA ARG A 51 -8.55 -4.22 -10.57
C ARG A 51 -8.21 -2.74 -10.71
N LEU A 52 -7.36 -2.43 -11.69
CA LEU A 52 -7.01 -1.06 -12.03
C LEU A 52 -7.89 -0.58 -13.19
N VAL A 53 -8.39 0.64 -13.10
CA VAL A 53 -9.33 1.26 -14.06
C VAL A 53 -8.72 2.57 -14.57
N GLN A 54 -8.67 2.73 -15.89
CA GLN A 54 -8.14 3.90 -16.58
C GLN A 54 -9.24 4.58 -17.41
N ASN A 55 -9.74 5.70 -16.89
CA ASN A 55 -10.77 6.53 -17.52
C ASN A 55 -10.11 7.72 -18.22
N GLY A 56 -9.71 7.51 -19.47
CA GLY A 56 -8.98 8.50 -20.25
C GLY A 56 -7.61 8.80 -19.62
N LYS A 57 -7.50 9.93 -18.91
CA LYS A 57 -6.28 10.33 -18.18
C LYS A 57 -6.28 9.95 -16.70
N GLU A 58 -7.42 9.58 -16.14
CA GLU A 58 -7.57 9.34 -14.70
C GLU A 58 -7.46 7.85 -14.38
N SER A 59 -6.80 7.52 -13.27
CA SER A 59 -6.52 6.15 -12.84
C SER A 59 -6.92 5.93 -11.39
N ASN A 60 -7.66 4.87 -11.08
CA ASN A 60 -7.99 4.53 -9.70
C ASN A 60 -6.73 4.25 -8.86
N PHE A 61 -5.69 3.68 -9.49
CA PHE A 61 -4.38 3.39 -8.92
C PHE A 61 -3.75 4.61 -8.25
N MET A 62 -3.78 5.77 -8.91
CA MET A 62 -3.20 7.02 -8.40
C MET A 62 -3.86 7.45 -7.10
N GLN A 63 -5.20 7.45 -7.08
CA GLN A 63 -5.99 7.87 -5.93
C GLN A 63 -5.84 6.91 -4.74
N VAL A 64 -5.76 5.60 -5.01
CA VAL A 64 -5.49 4.57 -4.00
C VAL A 64 -4.09 4.74 -3.41
N TYR A 65 -3.07 4.88 -4.26
CA TYR A 65 -1.68 5.05 -3.83
C TYR A 65 -1.48 6.32 -3.00
N GLU A 66 -2.08 7.45 -3.39
CA GLU A 66 -2.05 8.67 -2.58
C GLU A 66 -2.74 8.52 -1.22
N ASN A 67 -3.85 7.78 -1.15
CA ASN A 67 -4.56 7.56 0.11
C ASN A 67 -3.79 6.61 1.04
N LEU A 68 -3.17 5.55 0.49
CA LEU A 68 -2.29 4.66 1.24
C LEU A 68 -1.07 5.41 1.80
N ARG A 69 -0.44 6.28 1.00
CA ARG A 69 0.70 7.10 1.45
C ARG A 69 0.34 8.08 2.56
N LYS A 70 -0.86 8.69 2.55
CA LYS A 70 -1.34 9.54 3.67
C LYS A 70 -1.45 8.73 4.97
N LEU A 71 -1.91 7.49 4.88
CA LEU A 71 -2.05 6.58 6.02
C LEU A 71 -0.70 6.05 6.53
N SER A 72 0.22 5.67 5.63
CA SER A 72 1.54 5.14 6.01
C SER A 72 2.51 6.22 6.52
N SER A 73 2.37 7.48 6.08
CA SER A 73 3.21 8.60 6.55
C SER A 73 2.74 9.23 7.87
N GLY A 74 1.63 8.78 8.46
CA GLY A 74 1.12 9.29 9.74
C GLY A 74 0.69 10.76 9.69
N GLY A 75 0.16 11.21 8.55
CA GLY A 75 -0.25 12.61 8.38
C GLY A 75 -1.39 13.00 9.32
N ASP A 76 -1.18 14.04 10.12
CA ASP A 76 -2.19 14.60 11.03
C ASP A 76 -3.50 14.91 10.30
N ALA A 77 -4.54 14.12 10.59
CA ALA A 77 -5.92 14.51 10.33
C ALA A 77 -6.32 15.58 11.36
N ALA A 78 -5.95 16.83 11.11
CA ALA A 78 -6.35 17.96 11.93
C ALA A 78 -7.87 18.17 11.88
N GLY A 79 -8.59 17.63 12.87
CA GLY A 79 -10.04 17.71 13.02
C GLY A 79 -10.51 17.37 14.44
N ASP A 80 -10.70 18.40 15.26
CA ASP A 80 -11.18 18.35 16.66
C ASP A 80 -12.74 18.29 16.69
N SER A 81 -13.47 17.62 17.59
CA SER A 81 -13.21 16.88 18.85
C SER A 81 -14.41 15.92 19.12
N PRO A 82 -14.56 15.20 20.27
CA PRO A 82 -13.63 14.89 21.36
C PRO A 82 -13.59 13.40 21.82
N SER A 83 -12.48 13.01 22.45
CA SER A 83 -12.27 11.94 23.46
C SER A 83 -13.41 10.93 23.78
N GLU A 84 -13.23 9.66 23.38
CA GLU A 84 -13.54 8.50 24.23
C GLU A 84 -12.34 7.53 24.28
N THR A 85 -11.93 7.19 25.50
CA THR A 85 -10.88 6.24 25.93
C THR A 85 -10.11 5.46 24.86
N GLN A 86 -9.06 6.06 24.29
CA GLN A 86 -7.99 5.28 23.66
C GLN A 86 -7.22 4.50 24.73
N GLY A 87 -7.63 3.25 24.96
CA GLY A 87 -6.69 2.24 25.46
C GLY A 87 -5.54 2.14 24.46
N ALA A 88 -4.29 2.09 24.96
CA ALA A 88 -3.11 2.05 24.10
C ALA A 88 -3.23 0.90 23.08
N GLY A 89 -3.35 1.25 21.80
CA GLY A 89 -3.46 0.30 20.71
C GLY A 89 -2.24 -0.62 20.70
N LYS A 90 -2.44 -1.93 20.61
CA LYS A 90 -1.32 -2.87 20.52
C LYS A 90 -0.55 -2.61 19.23
N ASN A 91 0.77 -2.57 19.34
CA ASN A 91 1.65 -2.44 18.20
C ASN A 91 1.80 -3.80 17.48
N LEU A 92 2.13 -3.76 16.19
CA LEU A 92 2.45 -4.94 15.40
C LEU A 92 3.93 -4.93 14.99
N GLU A 93 4.57 -6.09 15.10
CA GLU A 93 5.82 -6.44 14.41
C GLU A 93 5.44 -7.53 13.38
N LEU A 94 5.58 -7.21 12.09
CA LEU A 94 5.25 -8.11 10.97
C LEU A 94 6.50 -8.88 10.50
N GLY A 95 6.31 -10.12 10.06
CA GLY A 95 7.31 -10.94 9.38
C GLY A 95 6.96 -11.12 7.89
N MET A 96 6.82 -12.38 7.46
CA MET A 96 6.63 -12.73 6.05
C MET A 96 5.15 -12.69 5.62
N VAL A 97 4.89 -12.26 4.39
CA VAL A 97 3.59 -12.41 3.72
C VAL A 97 3.75 -13.31 2.51
N HIS A 98 3.01 -14.41 2.46
CA HIS A 98 2.94 -15.32 1.32
C HIS A 98 1.64 -15.07 0.56
N VAL A 99 1.72 -14.97 -0.77
CA VAL A 99 0.60 -14.57 -1.62
C VAL A 99 0.40 -15.60 -2.75
N SER A 100 -0.79 -16.20 -2.82
CA SER A 100 -1.17 -17.20 -3.83
C SER A 100 -2.50 -16.85 -4.51
N GLY A 101 -2.75 -17.48 -5.67
CA GLY A 101 -3.97 -17.25 -6.46
C GLY A 101 -4.11 -15.77 -6.86
N VAL A 102 -3.07 -15.21 -7.49
CA VAL A 102 -2.99 -13.77 -7.76
C VAL A 102 -3.53 -13.46 -9.14
N GLY A 103 -4.60 -12.67 -9.20
CA GLY A 103 -5.14 -12.09 -10.42
C GLY A 103 -4.91 -10.57 -10.49
N ALA A 104 -4.72 -10.08 -11.71
CA ALA A 104 -4.76 -8.65 -12.01
C ALA A 104 -5.75 -8.40 -13.16
N THR A 105 -6.42 -7.25 -13.16
CA THR A 105 -7.23 -6.80 -14.29
C THR A 105 -7.05 -5.31 -14.53
N PHE A 106 -6.82 -4.95 -15.78
CA PHE A 106 -6.64 -3.59 -16.25
C PHE A 106 -7.82 -3.24 -17.14
N ASP A 107 -8.70 -2.38 -16.67
CA ASP A 107 -9.83 -1.87 -17.44
C ASP A 107 -9.44 -0.57 -18.15
N LEU A 108 -9.35 -0.64 -19.48
CA LEU A 108 -8.99 0.48 -20.36
C LEU A 108 -10.18 0.90 -21.22
N THR A 109 -11.42 0.62 -20.79
CA THR A 109 -12.65 0.93 -21.55
C THR A 109 -12.83 2.43 -21.80
N GLY A 110 -12.37 3.29 -20.88
CA GLY A 110 -12.39 4.75 -21.03
C GLY A 110 -11.35 5.35 -21.97
N ILE A 111 -10.51 4.54 -22.64
CA ILE A 111 -9.47 5.03 -23.57
C ILE A 111 -9.93 4.88 -25.03
N PRO A 112 -10.07 5.99 -25.79
CA PRO A 112 -10.39 5.94 -27.22
C PRO A 112 -9.42 5.07 -28.01
N GLY A 113 -9.96 4.10 -28.76
CA GLY A 113 -9.17 3.17 -29.58
C GLY A 113 -8.67 1.90 -28.88
N ILE A 114 -8.82 1.78 -27.55
CA ILE A 114 -8.50 0.54 -26.81
C ILE A 114 -9.79 -0.16 -26.39
N GLY A 115 -10.61 0.48 -25.56
CA GLY A 115 -11.98 0.05 -25.27
C GLY A 115 -12.12 -1.37 -24.66
N LYS A 116 -11.11 -1.86 -23.93
CA LYS A 116 -11.01 -3.27 -23.51
C LYS A 116 -10.46 -3.42 -22.09
N SER A 117 -10.87 -4.49 -21.42
CA SER A 117 -10.29 -4.96 -20.16
C SER A 117 -9.36 -6.14 -20.42
N PHE A 118 -8.25 -6.22 -19.69
CA PHE A 118 -7.24 -7.27 -19.80
C PHE A 118 -7.02 -7.92 -18.44
N SER A 119 -7.16 -9.24 -18.34
CA SER A 119 -6.98 -10.00 -17.10
C SER A 119 -5.77 -10.93 -17.19
N TYR A 120 -5.01 -11.03 -16.10
CA TYR A 120 -3.76 -11.77 -16.01
C TYR A 120 -3.74 -12.58 -14.71
N GLU A 121 -3.37 -13.86 -14.82
CA GLU A 121 -2.94 -14.67 -13.69
C GLU A 121 -1.46 -14.38 -13.45
N LEU A 122 -1.07 -14.12 -12.20
CA LEU A 122 0.30 -13.78 -11.81
C LEU A 122 0.88 -14.90 -10.94
N PRO A 123 2.21 -15.11 -10.96
CA PRO A 123 2.86 -16.09 -10.10
C PRO A 123 2.67 -15.72 -8.62
N ALA A 124 2.63 -16.74 -7.77
CA ALA A 124 2.71 -16.56 -6.33
C ALA A 124 4.02 -15.85 -5.93
N PHE A 125 3.96 -15.01 -4.92
CA PHE A 125 5.11 -14.22 -4.45
C PHE A 125 5.12 -14.05 -2.93
N GLU A 126 6.26 -13.61 -2.40
CA GLU A 126 6.47 -13.38 -0.97
C GLU A 126 6.94 -11.95 -0.72
N LEU A 127 6.51 -11.36 0.39
CA LEU A 127 6.91 -10.03 0.85
C LEU A 127 7.45 -10.14 2.27
N ASP A 128 8.74 -9.87 2.44
CA ASP A 128 9.31 -9.66 3.77
C ASP A 128 8.92 -8.25 4.26
N LEU A 129 8.08 -8.19 5.29
CA LEU A 129 7.69 -6.96 5.98
C LEU A 129 8.43 -6.77 7.31
N SER A 130 9.41 -7.64 7.60
CA SER A 130 10.33 -7.49 8.73
C SER A 130 11.00 -6.12 8.69
N PRO A 131 11.20 -5.47 9.86
CA PRO A 131 11.77 -4.13 9.90
C PRO A 131 13.17 -4.09 9.26
N GLN A 132 13.34 -3.24 8.25
CA GLN A 132 14.65 -2.99 7.66
C GLN A 132 15.54 -2.20 8.64
N ALA A 133 16.86 -2.22 8.42
CA ALA A 133 17.84 -1.70 9.38
C ALA A 133 17.68 -0.22 9.82
N ASN A 134 16.88 0.56 9.09
CA ASN A 134 16.58 1.98 9.37
C ASN A 134 15.08 2.26 9.57
N GLU A 135 14.23 1.23 9.71
CA GLU A 135 12.78 1.38 9.88
C GLU A 135 12.35 1.26 11.35
N ASN A 136 11.24 1.92 11.70
CA ASN A 136 10.63 1.72 13.01
C ASN A 136 10.01 0.31 13.07
N ARG A 137 10.46 -0.49 14.06
CA ARG A 137 10.02 -1.88 14.25
C ARG A 137 8.58 -2.02 14.75
N ILE A 138 8.04 -0.92 15.25
CA ILE A 138 6.78 -0.83 15.99
C ILE A 138 5.83 -0.03 15.11
N GLN A 139 4.83 -0.69 14.53
CA GLN A 139 3.80 -0.07 13.69
C GLN A 139 2.44 -0.18 14.37
N THR A 140 1.58 0.81 14.20
CA THR A 140 0.16 0.66 14.55
C THR A 140 -0.50 -0.34 13.59
N VAL A 141 -1.70 -0.82 13.92
CA VAL A 141 -2.45 -1.76 13.07
C VAL A 141 -2.74 -1.13 11.70
N GLU A 142 -3.01 0.17 11.68
CA GLU A 142 -3.30 0.96 10.47
C GLU A 142 -2.05 1.10 9.59
N GLN A 143 -0.89 1.42 10.18
CA GLN A 143 0.39 1.51 9.46
C GLN A 143 0.80 0.16 8.87
N ALA A 144 0.69 -0.91 9.67
CA ALA A 144 0.96 -2.28 9.25
C ALA A 144 0.05 -2.69 8.09
N THR A 145 -1.25 -2.37 8.16
CA THR A 145 -2.22 -2.65 7.08
C THR A 145 -1.92 -1.85 5.83
N ALA A 146 -1.63 -0.55 5.95
CA ALA A 146 -1.24 0.30 4.83
C ALA A 146 0.01 -0.24 4.12
N ARG A 147 1.04 -0.63 4.89
CA ARG A 147 2.28 -1.25 4.38
C ARG A 147 2.01 -2.54 3.62
N VAL A 148 1.18 -3.43 4.17
CA VAL A 148 0.79 -4.68 3.48
C VAL A 148 0.13 -4.35 2.14
N VAL A 149 -0.88 -3.49 2.12
CA VAL A 149 -1.64 -3.16 0.89
C VAL A 149 -0.76 -2.46 -0.16
N GLU A 150 0.07 -1.49 0.25
CA GLU A 150 1.01 -0.79 -0.63
C GLU A 150 1.97 -1.78 -1.31
N ARG A 151 2.62 -2.67 -0.53
CA ARG A 151 3.59 -3.64 -1.04
C ARG A 151 2.95 -4.73 -1.92
N LEU A 152 1.72 -5.14 -1.62
CA LEU A 152 0.94 -6.04 -2.49
C LEU A 152 0.62 -5.40 -3.83
N ILE A 153 0.17 -4.14 -3.83
CA ILE A 153 -0.15 -3.40 -5.05
C ILE A 153 1.11 -3.18 -5.90
N GLU A 154 2.23 -2.78 -5.28
CA GLU A 154 3.53 -2.64 -5.96
C GLU A 154 3.98 -3.94 -6.64
N ALA A 155 3.97 -5.05 -5.90
CA ALA A 155 4.38 -6.36 -6.41
C ALA A 155 3.46 -6.86 -7.53
N THR A 156 2.15 -6.70 -7.36
CA THR A 156 1.14 -7.07 -8.37
C THR A 156 1.33 -6.27 -9.67
N VAL A 157 1.60 -4.96 -9.57
CA VAL A 157 1.90 -4.13 -10.76
C VAL A 157 3.25 -4.47 -11.38
N ALA A 158 4.26 -4.82 -10.58
CA ALA A 158 5.57 -5.25 -11.09
C ALA A 158 5.47 -6.57 -11.87
N HIS A 159 4.75 -7.56 -11.34
CA HIS A 159 4.48 -8.82 -12.03
C HIS A 159 3.59 -8.64 -13.26
N ALA A 160 2.53 -7.84 -13.18
CA ALA A 160 1.73 -7.55 -14.36
C ALA A 160 2.57 -6.90 -15.48
N LYS A 161 3.51 -6.01 -15.14
CA LYS A 161 4.43 -5.40 -16.12
C LYS A 161 5.39 -6.40 -16.80
N SER A 162 5.66 -7.58 -16.23
CA SER A 162 6.42 -8.63 -16.94
C SER A 162 5.56 -9.46 -17.89
N GLU A 163 4.25 -9.58 -17.61
CA GLU A 163 3.32 -10.41 -18.39
C GLU A 163 2.54 -9.63 -19.48
N VAL A 164 2.41 -8.30 -19.36
CA VAL A 164 1.70 -7.47 -20.37
C VAL A 164 2.60 -7.03 -21.52
N SER A 165 2.01 -6.77 -22.70
CA SER A 165 2.72 -6.19 -23.85
C SER A 165 3.35 -4.81 -23.51
N PRO A 166 4.50 -4.43 -24.10
CA PRO A 166 5.17 -3.16 -23.81
C PRO A 166 4.28 -1.92 -23.94
N GLU A 167 3.33 -1.92 -24.88
CA GLU A 167 2.36 -0.85 -25.10
C GLU A 167 1.39 -0.71 -23.92
N LEU A 168 0.95 -1.85 -23.35
CA LEU A 168 0.13 -1.87 -22.12
C LEU A 168 0.99 -1.51 -20.90
N ALA A 169 2.25 -1.97 -20.83
CA ALA A 169 3.19 -1.56 -19.80
C ALA A 169 3.48 -0.04 -19.83
N LEU A 170 3.40 0.61 -21.00
CA LEU A 170 3.47 2.06 -21.15
C LEU A 170 2.17 2.80 -20.78
N LEU A 171 1.00 2.17 -20.93
CA LEU A 171 -0.27 2.73 -20.44
C LEU A 171 -0.39 2.61 -18.92
N ILE A 172 0.03 1.47 -18.36
CA ILE A 172 0.08 1.19 -16.92
C ILE A 172 1.26 1.94 -16.25
N GLY A 173 2.36 2.15 -16.98
CA GLY A 173 3.61 2.71 -16.48
C GLY A 173 3.89 4.17 -16.85
N GLY A 174 3.13 4.75 -17.79
CA GLY A 174 3.36 6.10 -18.32
C GLY A 174 3.26 7.20 -17.28
N ASP A 175 2.37 7.03 -16.28
CA ASP A 175 2.34 7.89 -15.10
C ASP A 175 3.20 7.35 -13.94
N VAL A 176 3.63 6.07 -13.96
CA VAL A 176 4.50 5.50 -12.91
C VAL A 176 5.93 6.03 -12.99
N SER A 177 6.50 6.24 -14.17
CA SER A 177 7.81 6.91 -14.30
C SER A 177 7.72 8.38 -13.88
N GLY A 178 6.63 9.08 -14.25
CA GLY A 178 6.34 10.45 -13.81
C GLY A 178 6.09 10.55 -12.30
N LEU A 179 5.47 9.54 -11.70
CA LEU A 179 5.34 9.33 -10.26
C LEU A 179 6.71 9.12 -9.62
N GLN A 180 7.56 8.25 -10.18
CA GLN A 180 8.87 7.94 -9.60
C GLN A 180 9.77 9.19 -9.53
N GLU A 181 9.71 10.05 -10.55
CA GLU A 181 10.35 11.36 -10.56
C GLU A 181 9.74 12.32 -9.50
N ARG A 182 8.40 12.41 -9.42
CA ARG A 182 7.69 13.24 -8.42
C ARG A 182 7.92 12.77 -6.98
N VAL A 183 7.90 11.46 -6.73
CA VAL A 183 8.17 10.82 -5.43
C VAL A 183 9.62 11.07 -5.02
N ARG A 184 10.59 10.88 -5.92
CA ARG A 184 12.00 11.22 -5.66
C ARG A 184 12.17 12.70 -5.31
N SER A 185 11.55 13.59 -6.09
CA SER A 185 11.57 15.04 -5.83
C SER A 185 11.00 15.42 -4.46
N GLU A 186 9.86 14.84 -4.07
CA GLU A 186 9.23 15.18 -2.79
C GLU A 186 9.98 14.56 -1.59
N VAL A 187 10.59 13.38 -1.75
CA VAL A 187 11.45 12.76 -0.72
C VAL A 187 12.70 13.60 -0.46
N GLU A 188 13.40 14.08 -1.50
CA GLU A 188 14.56 14.97 -1.33
C GLU A 188 14.17 16.30 -0.66
N LYS A 189 13.00 16.85 -1.01
CA LYS A 189 12.46 18.09 -0.42
C LYS A 189 12.12 17.92 1.07
N LEU A 190 11.48 16.81 1.44
CA LEU A 190 11.18 16.47 2.84
C LEU A 190 12.47 16.24 3.65
N LYS A 191 13.48 15.60 3.06
CA LYS A 191 14.79 15.40 3.68
C LYS A 191 15.49 16.73 3.97
N GLY A 192 15.53 17.65 3.01
CA GLY A 192 16.08 19.00 3.23
C GLY A 192 15.32 19.80 4.29
N GLN A 193 13.99 19.66 4.38
CA GLN A 193 13.19 20.27 5.44
C GLN A 193 13.47 19.66 6.83
N ALA A 194 13.67 18.34 6.91
CA ALA A 194 14.04 17.66 8.15
C ALA A 194 15.43 18.10 8.63
N GLU A 195 16.42 18.14 7.73
CA GLU A 195 17.79 18.60 8.02
C GLU A 195 17.80 20.06 8.53
N ALA A 196 17.08 20.97 7.85
CA ALA A 196 16.96 22.37 8.27
C ALA A 196 16.28 22.52 9.65
N LYS A 197 15.24 21.72 9.93
CA LYS A 197 14.53 21.75 11.22
C LYS A 197 15.37 21.18 12.36
N VAL A 198 16.18 20.15 12.09
CA VAL A 198 17.15 19.61 13.05
C VAL A 198 18.25 20.62 13.37
N GLN A 199 18.73 21.39 12.37
CA GLN A 199 19.74 22.42 12.62
C GLN A 199 19.17 23.56 13.47
N ALA A 200 17.98 24.09 13.12
CA ALA A 200 17.34 25.16 13.88
C ALA A 200 17.08 24.79 15.36
N LEU A 201 16.80 23.51 15.66
CA LEU A 201 16.65 23.01 17.03
C LEU A 201 17.98 22.88 17.79
N LYS A 202 19.11 22.67 17.11
CA LYS A 202 20.44 22.71 17.73
C LYS A 202 20.85 24.15 18.03
N ASP A 203 20.66 25.05 17.07
CA ASP A 203 20.97 26.47 17.22
C ASP A 203 20.16 27.12 18.37
N GLN A 204 18.95 26.61 18.66
CA GLN A 204 18.13 26.99 19.82
C GLN A 204 18.52 26.32 21.15
N ALA A 205 19.35 25.26 21.14
CA ALA A 205 19.79 24.56 22.33
C ALA A 205 21.19 25.01 22.81
N GLU A 206 21.94 25.72 21.96
CA GLU A 206 23.29 26.23 22.23
C GLU A 206 23.33 27.75 22.51
N GLY A 207 22.18 28.43 22.53
CA GLY A 207 22.03 29.88 22.79
C GLY A 207 21.16 30.21 24.01
#